data_AF-A0AAV4MAI7-F1
#
_entry.id   AF-A0AAV4MAI7-F1
#
_cell.length_a   1.000
_cell.length_b   1.000
_cell.length_c   1.000
_cell.angle_alpha   90.00
_cell.angle_beta   90.00
_cell.angle_gamma   90.00
#
_symmetry.space_group_name_H-M   'P 1'
#
loop_
_entity.id
_entity.type
_entity.pdbx_description
1 polymer ?
#
loop_
_entity_poly.entity_id
_entity_poly.type
_entity_poly.pdbx_seq_one_letter_code
_entity_poly.pdbx_strand_id
1 'polypeptide(L)'
;MGKILIVGDFKLKSAVPVTAWLFGQRSSIMANFNNIAPHLPKLSNFGWRIDVAISTSTLNRVLEPAIVMEIRLSNGRKETFEVHPSQFHRLRFAVATLLKEMENLEMKSILKN
;
A
#
# COMPACT_ATOMS: atom_id res chain seq x y z
N MET A 1 58.99 -31.28 29.04
CA MET A 1 58.82 -32.14 27.85
C MET A 1 57.73 -33.17 28.16
N GLY A 2 56.61 -33.18 27.43
CA GLY A 2 55.63 -34.28 27.56
C GLY A 2 54.16 -33.89 27.35
N LYS A 3 53.76 -33.84 26.07
CA LYS A 3 52.45 -34.16 25.46
C LYS A 3 51.15 -33.67 26.14
N ILE A 4 50.48 -32.73 25.47
CA ILE A 4 49.04 -32.48 25.58
C ILE A 4 48.30 -33.44 24.64
N LEU A 5 47.36 -34.22 25.16
CA LEU A 5 46.36 -34.98 24.41
C LEU A 5 45.08 -34.13 24.33
N ILE A 6 44.72 -33.67 23.11
CA ILE A 6 43.39 -33.16 22.84
C ILE A 6 42.65 -34.26 22.07
N VAL A 7 41.76 -34.96 22.78
CA VAL A 7 40.70 -35.73 22.14
C VAL A 7 39.53 -34.76 21.96
N GLY A 8 39.29 -34.36 20.72
CA GLY A 8 38.13 -33.56 20.33
C GLY A 8 37.62 -34.10 19.01
N ASP A 9 36.53 -34.85 19.07
CA ASP A 9 35.82 -35.33 17.89
C ASP A 9 35.38 -34.14 17.02
N PHE A 10 36.08 -33.96 15.91
CA PHE A 10 35.75 -32.97 14.91
C PHE A 10 34.64 -33.52 14.02
N LYS A 11 33.38 -33.28 14.42
CA LYS A 11 32.24 -33.62 13.57
C LYS A 11 32.22 -32.66 12.38
N LEU A 12 32.73 -33.13 11.25
CA LEU A 12 32.69 -32.45 9.96
C LEU A 12 31.22 -32.11 9.64
N LYS A 13 30.79 -30.87 9.86
CA LYS A 13 29.55 -30.36 9.26
C LYS A 13 29.86 -30.15 7.79
N SER A 14 29.20 -30.94 6.96
CA SER A 14 29.14 -30.86 5.51
C SER A 14 29.31 -29.43 5.00
N ALA A 15 30.30 -29.22 4.14
CA ALA A 15 30.54 -27.96 3.45
C ALA A 15 29.32 -27.58 2.63
N VAL A 16 28.51 -26.66 3.15
CA VAL A 16 27.51 -25.94 2.37
C VAL A 16 28.28 -24.89 1.57
N PRO A 17 28.15 -24.83 0.23
CA PRO A 17 28.89 -23.87 -0.58
C PRO A 17 28.57 -22.44 -0.13
N VAL A 18 29.59 -21.58 -0.03
CA VAL A 18 29.49 -20.17 0.42
C VAL A 18 28.43 -19.39 -0.39
N THR A 19 28.18 -19.80 -1.63
CA THR A 19 27.13 -19.26 -2.49
C THR A 19 25.72 -19.53 -1.95
N ALA A 20 25.45 -20.70 -1.36
CA ALA A 20 24.13 -21.02 -0.80
C ALA A 20 23.78 -20.17 0.44
N TRP A 21 24.78 -19.75 1.22
CA TRP A 21 24.59 -18.79 2.31
C TRP A 21 24.19 -17.41 1.77
N LEU A 22 24.85 -16.97 0.69
CA LEU A 22 24.55 -15.69 0.03
C LEU A 22 23.16 -15.67 -0.61
N PHE A 23 22.73 -16.78 -1.21
CA PHE A 23 21.41 -16.91 -1.84
C PHE A 23 20.27 -17.08 -0.83
N GLY A 24 20.50 -17.81 0.27
CA GLY A 24 19.50 -17.96 1.35
C GLY A 24 19.25 -16.66 2.12
N GLN A 25 20.26 -15.79 2.25
CA GLN A 25 20.14 -14.52 2.96
C GLN A 25 19.38 -13.45 2.17
N ARG A 26 19.33 -13.54 0.83
CA ARG A 26 18.70 -12.52 -0.03
C ARG A 26 17.21 -12.32 0.26
N SER A 27 16.47 -13.39 0.50
CA SER A 27 15.04 -13.32 0.82
C SER A 27 14.81 -12.64 2.17
N SER A 28 15.60 -12.99 3.19
CA SER A 28 15.55 -12.34 4.51
C SER A 28 15.95 -10.87 4.47
N ILE A 29 16.98 -10.50 3.68
CA ILE A 29 17.41 -9.11 3.51
C ILE A 29 16.34 -8.29 2.77
N MET A 30 15.73 -8.84 1.71
CA MET A 30 14.64 -8.16 0.99
C MET A 30 13.38 -8.00 1.86
N ALA A 31 13.03 -9.00 2.66
CA ALA A 31 11.93 -8.91 3.61
C ALA A 31 12.19 -7.85 4.69
N ASN A 32 13.42 -7.75 5.18
CA ASN A 32 13.82 -6.71 6.13
C ASN A 32 13.82 -5.32 5.50
N PHE A 33 14.21 -5.19 4.22
CA PHE A 33 14.17 -3.92 3.50
C PHE A 33 12.76 -3.33 3.41
N ASN A 34 11.75 -4.18 3.22
CA ASN A 34 10.34 -3.74 3.24
C ASN A 34 9.91 -3.17 4.59
N ASN A 35 10.52 -3.56 5.71
CA ASN A 35 10.22 -2.97 7.02
C ASN A 35 11.03 -1.69 7.31
N ILE A 36 12.13 -1.48 6.60
CA ILE A 36 13.06 -0.35 6.83
C ILE A 36 12.74 0.82 5.88
N ALA A 37 12.18 0.56 4.71
CA ALA A 37 11.84 1.58 3.74
C ALA A 37 10.73 2.53 4.27
N PRO A 38 10.89 3.86 4.16
CA PRO A 38 9.82 4.79 4.50
C PRO A 38 8.66 4.60 3.52
N HIS A 39 7.53 4.11 4.05
CA HIS A 39 6.30 3.96 3.26
C HIS A 39 5.45 5.21 3.35
N LEU A 40 4.83 5.58 2.23
CA LEU A 40 3.77 6.58 2.25
C LEU A 40 2.60 6.06 3.09
N PRO A 41 1.95 6.91 3.91
CA PRO A 41 0.74 6.53 4.63
C PRO A 41 -0.29 5.98 3.66
N LYS A 42 -0.66 4.71 3.86
CA LYS A 42 -1.71 4.06 3.07
C LYS A 42 -3.08 4.56 3.51
N LEU A 43 -4.00 4.63 2.55
CA LEU A 43 -5.41 4.87 2.81
C LEU A 43 -6.03 3.63 3.46
N SER A 44 -6.49 3.75 4.70
CA SER A 44 -7.09 2.65 5.45
C SER A 44 -8.60 2.57 5.26
N ASN A 45 -9.28 3.72 5.23
CA ASN A 45 -10.73 3.77 5.01
C ASN A 45 -11.10 5.07 4.29
N PHE A 46 -12.14 5.00 3.47
CA PHE A 46 -12.68 6.14 2.72
C PHE A 46 -14.21 6.07 2.74
N GLY A 47 -14.84 7.13 3.24
CA GLY A 47 -16.29 7.29 3.27
C GLY A 47 -16.71 8.63 2.67
N TRP A 48 -17.85 8.67 2.01
CA TRP A 48 -18.41 9.90 1.45
C TRP A 48 -19.92 9.92 1.64
N ARG A 49 -20.48 11.13 1.83
CA ARG A 49 -21.93 11.37 1.94
C ARG A 49 -22.29 12.57 1.08
N ILE A 50 -23.41 12.48 0.36
CA ILE A 50 -23.98 13.58 -0.41
C ILE A 50 -25.26 14.01 0.29
N ASP A 51 -25.30 15.26 0.72
CA ASP A 51 -26.45 15.87 1.37
C ASP A 51 -27.21 16.69 0.31
N VAL A 52 -28.48 16.34 0.09
CA VAL A 52 -29.37 17.02 -0.87
C VAL A 52 -30.55 17.59 -0.13
N ALA A 53 -30.79 18.89 -0.27
CA ALA A 53 -31.94 19.57 0.32
C ALA A 53 -33.04 19.75 -0.74
N ILE A 54 -34.24 19.23 -0.47
CA ILE A 54 -35.38 19.26 -1.39
C ILE A 54 -36.35 20.36 -0.92
N SER A 55 -36.48 21.44 -1.69
CA SER A 55 -37.45 22.50 -1.43
C SER A 55 -38.65 22.34 -2.37
N THR A 56 -39.86 22.17 -1.81
CA THR A 56 -41.11 21.95 -2.56
C THR A 56 -41.91 23.22 -2.81
N SER A 57 -41.50 24.38 -2.27
CA SER A 57 -42.12 25.67 -2.59
C SER A 57 -41.51 26.27 -3.86
N THR A 58 -42.34 26.89 -4.68
CA THR A 58 -42.13 27.49 -6.01
C THR A 58 -40.96 28.49 -6.15
N LEU A 59 -40.16 28.68 -5.11
CA LEU A 59 -38.93 29.47 -5.17
C LEU A 59 -37.78 28.58 -5.65
N ASN A 60 -37.51 28.68 -6.95
CA ASN A 60 -36.46 28.05 -7.75
C ASN A 60 -35.01 28.23 -7.21
N ARG A 61 -34.75 27.82 -5.97
CA ARG A 61 -33.40 27.72 -5.41
C ARG A 61 -33.00 26.26 -5.51
N VAL A 62 -32.39 25.90 -6.64
CA VAL A 62 -31.66 24.62 -6.75
C VAL A 62 -30.56 24.67 -5.70
N LEU A 63 -30.75 23.96 -4.60
CA LEU A 63 -29.75 23.81 -3.56
C LEU A 63 -28.62 22.94 -4.13
N GLU A 64 -27.42 23.51 -4.28
CA GLU A 64 -26.27 22.72 -4.70
C GLU A 64 -26.02 21.61 -3.67
N PRO A 65 -25.84 20.36 -4.11
CA PRO A 65 -25.60 19.25 -3.20
C PRO A 65 -24.25 19.44 -2.50
N ALA A 66 -24.25 19.31 -1.17
CA ALA A 66 -23.03 19.34 -0.37
C ALA A 66 -22.46 17.92 -0.26
N ILE A 67 -21.16 17.75 -0.48
CA ILE A 67 -20.50 16.44 -0.39
C ILE A 67 -19.47 16.48 0.73
N VAL A 68 -19.65 15.63 1.73
CA VAL A 68 -18.70 15.48 2.84
C VAL A 68 -17.91 14.20 2.63
N MET A 69 -16.58 14.30 2.67
CA MET A 69 -15.68 13.16 2.58
C MET A 69 -14.93 12.94 3.88
N GLU A 70 -14.76 11.68 4.26
CA GLU A 70 -14.00 11.22 5.41
C GLU A 70 -12.91 10.25 4.96
N ILE A 71 -11.67 10.54 5.35
CA ILE A 71 -10.48 9.76 5.01
C ILE A 71 -9.82 9.32 6.31
N ARG A 72 -9.47 8.03 6.40
CA ARG A 72 -8.63 7.48 7.48
C ARG A 72 -7.35 6.93 6.90
N LEU A 73 -6.23 7.45 7.37
CA LEU A 73 -4.90 7.00 6.99
C LEU A 73 -4.42 5.92 7.97
N SER A 74 -3.51 5.07 7.49
CA SER A 74 -2.85 4.01 8.29
C SER A 74 -2.09 4.52 9.51
N ASN A 75 -1.71 5.81 9.54
CA ASN A 75 -1.12 6.46 10.71
C ASN A 75 -2.15 6.89 11.77
N GLY A 76 -3.41 6.48 11.62
CA GLY A 76 -4.51 6.82 12.53
C GLY A 76 -5.09 8.23 12.31
N ARG A 77 -4.55 9.02 11.38
CA ARG A 77 -5.10 10.35 11.08
C ARG A 77 -6.45 10.20 10.38
N LYS A 78 -7.42 10.95 10.89
CA LYS A 78 -8.76 11.07 10.32
C LYS A 78 -8.95 12.50 9.85
N GLU A 79 -9.34 12.68 8.60
CA GLU A 79 -9.63 13.97 8.01
C GLU A 79 -11.04 13.96 7.42
N THR A 80 -11.81 15.00 7.71
CA THR A 80 -13.16 15.19 7.17
C THR A 80 -13.23 16.58 6.57
N PHE A 81 -13.68 16.66 5.31
CA PHE A 81 -13.75 17.92 4.59
C PHE A 81 -14.89 17.93 3.58
N GLU A 82 -15.36 19.12 3.26
CA GLU A 82 -16.41 19.35 2.28
C GLU A 82 -15.80 19.55 0.88
N VAL A 83 -16.47 19.00 -0.13
CA VAL A 83 -16.04 19.04 -1.51
C VAL A 83 -17.17 19.45 -2.43
N HIS A 84 -16.88 20.41 -3.31
CA HIS A 84 -17.81 20.79 -4.37
C HIS A 84 -18.11 19.61 -5.31
N PRO A 85 -19.33 19.51 -5.83
CA PRO A 85 -19.73 18.43 -6.74
C PRO A 85 -18.80 18.26 -7.95
N SER A 86 -18.34 19.36 -8.55
CA SER A 86 -17.42 19.35 -9.69
C SER A 86 -16.08 18.67 -9.37
N GLN A 87 -15.52 18.97 -8.20
CA GLN A 87 -14.25 18.40 -7.74
C GLN A 87 -14.41 16.91 -7.41
N PHE A 88 -15.54 16.51 -6.85
CA PHE A 88 -15.85 15.11 -6.61
C PHE A 88 -15.95 14.30 -7.92
N HIS A 89 -16.56 14.87 -8.96
CA HIS A 89 -16.63 14.22 -10.28
C HIS A 89 -15.24 14.07 -10.90
N ARG A 90 -14.40 15.09 -10.77
CA ARG A 90 -13.01 15.05 -11.23
C ARG A 90 -12.21 13.97 -10.51
N LEU A 91 -12.36 13.85 -9.18
CA LEU A 91 -11.72 12.79 -8.39
C LEU A 91 -12.17 11.40 -8.87
N ARG A 92 -13.48 11.18 -9.01
CA ARG A 92 -14.04 9.91 -9.48
C ARG A 92 -13.49 9.52 -10.85
N PHE A 93 -13.43 10.48 -11.78
CA PHE A 93 -12.87 10.25 -13.11
C PHE A 93 -11.38 9.88 -13.03
N ALA A 94 -10.58 10.67 -12.29
CA ALA A 94 -9.15 10.42 -12.14
C ALA A 94 -8.85 9.03 -11.54
N VAL A 95 -9.59 8.63 -10.51
CA VAL A 95 -9.45 7.30 -9.90
C VAL A 95 -9.79 6.19 -10.91
N ALA A 96 -10.87 6.33 -11.68
CA ALA A 96 -11.24 5.35 -12.69
C ALA A 96 -10.17 5.24 -13.80
N THR A 97 -9.61 6.36 -14.26
CA THR A 97 -8.52 6.37 -15.24
C THR A 97 -7.29 5.66 -14.71
N LEU A 98 -6.86 5.97 -13.48
CA LEU A 98 -5.70 5.33 -12.86
C LEU A 98 -5.91 3.82 -12.70
N LEU A 99 -7.08 3.39 -12.23
CA LEU A 99 -7.40 1.96 -12.12
C LEU A 99 -7.36 1.27 -13.50
N LYS A 100 -7.85 1.94 -14.55
CA LYS A 100 -7.79 1.40 -15.90
C LYS A 100 -6.35 1.29 -16.42
N GLU A 101 -5.52 2.28 -16.14
CA GLU A 101 -4.10 2.24 -16.47
C GLU A 101 -3.37 1.13 -15.72
N MET A 102 -3.65 0.96 -14.43
CA MET A 102 -3.10 -0.13 -13.61
C MET A 102 -3.49 -1.50 -14.18
N GLU A 103 -4.77 -1.71 -14.53
CA GLU A 103 -5.24 -2.94 -15.17
C GLU A 103 -4.51 -3.19 -16.50
N ASN A 104 -4.35 -2.17 -17.33
CA ASN A 104 -3.63 -2.28 -18.60
C ASN A 104 -2.14 -2.63 -18.41
N LEU A 105 -1.50 -2.10 -17.36
CA LEU A 105 -0.10 -2.40 -17.01
C LEU A 105 0.04 -3.85 -16.52
N GLU A 106 -0.88 -4.29 -15.67
CA GLU A 106 -0.92 -5.68 -15.20
C GLU A 106 -1.06 -6.62 -16.38
N MET A 107 -2.07 -6.43 -17.25
CA MET A 107 -2.28 -7.23 -18.45
C MET A 107 -1.04 -7.31 -19.36
N LYS A 108 -0.36 -6.19 -19.60
CA LYS A 108 0.87 -6.16 -20.42
C LYS A 108 2.04 -6.88 -19.76
N SER A 109 2.12 -6.89 -18.42
CA SER A 109 3.18 -7.61 -17.71
C SER A 109 3.04 -9.13 -17.81
N ILE A 110 1.80 -9.64 -17.84
CA ILE A 110 1.50 -11.07 -18.03
C ILE A 110 1.90 -11.53 -19.45
N LEU A 111 1.81 -10.63 -20.44
CA LEU A 111 2.20 -10.91 -21.83
C LEU A 111 3.72 -10.91 -22.07
N LYS A 112 4.54 -10.53 -21.07
CA LYS A 112 6.00 -10.42 -21.21
C LYS A 112 6.78 -11.54 -20.54
N ASN A 113 6.10 -12.56 -20.02
CA ASN A 113 6.70 -13.72 -19.36
C ASN A 113 6.52 -15.00 -20.17
#